data_AF-A0A1J9PXL8-F1
#
_entry.id   AF-A0A1J9PXL8-F1
#
_cell.length_a   1.000
_cell.length_b   1.000
_cell.length_c   1.000
_cell.angle_alpha   90.00
_cell.angle_beta   90.00
_cell.angle_gamma   90.00
#
_symmetry.space_group_name_H-M   'P 1'
#
loop_
_entity.id
_entity.type
_entity.pdbx_description
1 polymer ?
#
loop_
_entity_poly.entity_id
_entity_poly.type
_entity_poly.pdbx_seq_one_letter_code
_entity_poly.pdbx_strand_id
1 'polypeptide(L)'
;MVAPPGIPTENTNKTPNTTNSHYSYRDITDVSPWPEFTYAHIMQRYVNVLQQTQIASEPMPNTPVPAIKTEPMFAFRFNTYIHNRLRRALRAGFQRLAPQLANLHLTPMTVDVGDAATIVDNFRPDIAFFQAGSAMGTSPNRCPGDLKVSWKWGSGWKTALDELDRREFYQVLSQVNYYMKQNNARYGFVLTDTELVPIKRLDGNGRLLLAQPIQWETKGPERLTILLGLWYLGMLGAANNDWRLL
;
A
#
# COMPACT_ATOMS: atom_id res chain seq x y z
N MET A 1 -9.36 -4.98 -16.72
CA MET A 1 -7.96 -4.65 -16.36
C MET A 1 -7.11 -5.92 -16.45
N VAL A 2 -5.91 -5.79 -17.00
CA VAL A 2 -4.90 -6.87 -17.02
C VAL A 2 -4.17 -6.86 -15.67
N ALA A 3 -4.08 -8.01 -14.99
CA ALA A 3 -3.28 -8.11 -13.76
C ALA A 3 -1.78 -8.09 -14.08
N PRO A 4 -0.94 -7.67 -13.12
CA PRO A 4 0.47 -7.99 -13.15
C PRO A 4 0.69 -9.50 -13.35
N PRO A 5 1.69 -9.93 -14.13
CA PRO A 5 2.05 -11.33 -14.22
C PRO A 5 2.64 -11.82 -12.89
N GLY A 6 2.46 -13.09 -12.56
CA GLY A 6 3.14 -13.72 -11.43
C GLY A 6 4.66 -13.55 -11.50
N ILE A 7 5.29 -13.38 -10.33
CA ILE A 7 6.73 -13.15 -10.23
C ILE A 7 7.36 -14.43 -9.68
N PRO A 8 8.13 -15.17 -10.49
CA PRO A 8 8.81 -16.36 -9.99
C PRO A 8 9.89 -15.99 -8.97
N THR A 9 10.16 -16.89 -8.04
CA THR A 9 11.23 -16.75 -7.04
C THR A 9 12.29 -17.82 -7.25
N GLU A 10 13.56 -17.51 -7.00
CA GLU A 10 14.65 -18.47 -7.17
C GLU A 10 15.65 -18.39 -6.01
N ASN A 11 16.07 -19.54 -5.47
CA ASN A 11 17.10 -19.64 -4.42
C ASN A 11 16.82 -18.74 -3.20
N THR A 12 15.56 -18.73 -2.74
CA THR A 12 15.11 -17.92 -1.61
C THR A 12 15.05 -18.75 -0.33
N ASN A 13 15.40 -18.10 0.79
CA ASN A 13 15.31 -18.69 2.12
C ASN A 13 14.64 -17.69 3.05
N LYS A 14 13.87 -18.21 4.02
CA LYS A 14 13.31 -17.37 5.09
C LYS A 14 14.46 -16.69 5.83
N THR A 15 14.32 -15.38 6.00
CA THR A 15 15.27 -14.55 6.75
C THR A 15 14.48 -13.56 7.62
N PRO A 16 14.99 -13.20 8.80
CA PRO A 16 14.29 -12.25 9.67
C PRO A 16 14.11 -10.87 9.01
N ASN A 17 13.05 -10.15 9.40
CA ASN A 17 12.87 -8.75 9.05
C ASN A 17 13.75 -7.84 9.90
N THR A 18 13.91 -6.61 9.43
CA THR A 18 14.61 -5.55 10.16
C THR A 18 13.97 -5.29 11.52
N THR A 19 14.81 -5.14 12.54
CA THR A 19 14.41 -4.78 13.91
C THR A 19 15.22 -3.58 14.38
N ASN A 20 14.67 -2.81 15.31
CA ASN A 20 15.37 -1.73 16.02
C ASN A 20 14.66 -1.44 17.35
N SER A 21 15.13 -0.44 18.09
CA SER A 21 14.58 -0.05 19.41
C SER A 21 13.33 0.83 19.37
N HIS A 22 12.92 1.31 18.19
CA HIS A 22 11.80 2.26 18.03
C HIS A 22 10.46 1.58 17.73
N TYR A 23 10.49 0.36 17.20
CA TYR A 23 9.29 -0.45 17.02
C TYR A 23 9.58 -1.94 17.24
N SER A 24 8.57 -2.64 17.73
CA SER A 24 8.60 -4.07 18.02
C SER A 24 7.30 -4.73 17.58
N TYR A 25 7.37 -6.00 17.20
CA TYR A 25 6.18 -6.84 17.02
C TYR A 25 5.21 -6.77 18.21
N ARG A 26 5.70 -6.48 19.43
CA ARG A 26 4.91 -6.32 20.65
C ARG A 26 4.09 -5.03 20.70
N ASP A 27 4.41 -4.05 19.87
CA ASP A 27 3.68 -2.79 19.78
C ASP A 27 2.34 -2.95 19.06
N ILE A 28 2.10 -4.10 18.41
CA ILE A 28 0.82 -4.44 17.81
C ILE A 28 0.00 -5.22 18.84
N THR A 29 -1.06 -4.60 19.34
CA THR A 29 -1.86 -5.14 20.45
C THR A 29 -3.11 -5.85 19.97
N ASP A 30 -3.64 -5.49 18.80
CA ASP A 30 -4.86 -6.06 18.22
C ASP A 30 -4.82 -5.97 16.69
N VAL A 31 -5.23 -7.05 16.03
CA VAL A 31 -5.34 -7.12 14.58
C VAL A 31 -6.68 -7.76 14.22
N SER A 32 -7.59 -6.94 13.73
CA SER A 32 -8.95 -7.34 13.34
C SER A 32 -9.19 -7.18 11.83
N PRO A 33 -10.21 -7.81 11.23
CA PRO A 33 -10.53 -7.62 9.81
C PRO A 33 -11.03 -6.20 9.49
N TRP A 34 -10.73 -5.70 8.29
CA TRP A 34 -11.27 -4.47 7.72
C TRP A 34 -12.32 -4.80 6.64
N PRO A 35 -13.60 -5.02 7.03
CA PRO A 35 -14.61 -5.54 6.10
C PRO A 35 -15.07 -4.54 5.03
N GLU A 36 -14.87 -3.24 5.24
CA GLU A 36 -15.29 -2.20 4.28
C GLU A 36 -14.31 -2.06 3.10
N PHE A 37 -13.09 -2.58 3.20
CA PHE A 37 -12.12 -2.52 2.10
C PHE A 37 -12.39 -3.62 1.06
N THR A 38 -13.41 -3.39 0.23
CA THR A 38 -13.89 -4.36 -0.77
C THR A 38 -14.19 -3.69 -2.11
N TYR A 39 -14.23 -4.49 -3.18
CA TYR A 39 -14.64 -4.01 -4.50
C TYR A 39 -15.99 -3.28 -4.47
N ALA A 40 -17.00 -3.89 -3.82
CA ALA A 40 -18.34 -3.33 -3.75
C ALA A 40 -18.37 -1.94 -3.10
N HIS A 41 -17.70 -1.77 -1.95
CA HIS A 41 -17.62 -0.48 -1.27
C HIS A 41 -16.89 0.59 -2.11
N ILE A 42 -15.80 0.20 -2.79
CA ILE A 42 -15.05 1.10 -3.67
C ILE A 42 -15.93 1.57 -4.83
N MET A 43 -16.64 0.65 -5.48
CA MET A 43 -17.54 0.98 -6.58
C MET A 43 -18.70 1.85 -6.10
N GLN A 44 -19.33 1.52 -4.97
CA GLN A 44 -20.40 2.35 -4.40
C GLN A 44 -19.98 3.81 -4.21
N ARG A 45 -18.74 4.06 -3.78
CA ARG A 45 -18.26 5.41 -3.49
C ARG A 45 -17.67 6.13 -4.71
N TYR A 46 -17.03 5.40 -5.63
CA TYR A 46 -16.21 6.01 -6.69
C TYR A 46 -16.57 5.56 -8.10
N VAL A 47 -17.68 4.85 -8.33
CA VAL A 47 -18.08 4.39 -9.67
C VAL A 47 -18.07 5.51 -10.70
N ASN A 48 -18.56 6.70 -10.35
CA ASN A 48 -18.58 7.84 -11.27
C ASN A 48 -17.17 8.23 -11.75
N VAL A 49 -16.19 8.28 -10.84
CA VAL A 49 -14.80 8.58 -11.20
C VAL A 49 -14.19 7.43 -11.98
N LEU A 50 -14.44 6.19 -11.56
CA LEU A 50 -13.85 4.99 -12.16
C LEU A 50 -14.37 4.70 -13.58
N GLN A 51 -15.63 5.02 -13.88
CA GLN A 51 -16.23 4.81 -15.21
C GLN A 51 -15.99 5.98 -16.16
N GLN A 52 -15.88 7.21 -15.66
CA GLN A 52 -15.79 8.42 -16.50
C GLN A 52 -14.35 8.91 -16.71
N THR A 53 -13.39 8.42 -15.94
CA THR A 53 -11.98 8.78 -16.10
C THR A 53 -11.33 7.90 -17.18
N GLN A 54 -10.88 8.54 -18.25
CA GLN A 54 -10.03 7.88 -19.25
C GLN A 54 -8.55 8.00 -18.85
N ILE A 55 -7.83 6.90 -18.89
CA ILE A 55 -6.39 6.85 -18.59
C ILE A 55 -5.67 6.42 -19.87
N ALA A 56 -4.61 7.14 -20.24
CA ALA A 56 -3.77 6.75 -21.37
C ALA A 56 -3.24 5.32 -21.18
N SER A 57 -3.40 4.49 -22.21
CA SER A 57 -3.01 3.08 -22.16
C SER A 57 -1.53 2.92 -21.82
N GLU A 58 -1.25 2.00 -20.90
CA GLU A 58 0.10 1.57 -20.54
C GLU A 58 0.10 0.04 -20.44
N PRO A 59 0.31 -0.67 -21.57
CA PRO A 59 0.21 -2.12 -21.60
C PRO A 59 1.24 -2.73 -20.65
N MET A 60 0.86 -3.81 -19.95
CA MET A 60 1.81 -4.59 -19.15
C MET A 60 2.90 -5.13 -20.10
N PRO A 61 4.19 -5.08 -19.71
CA PRO A 61 5.24 -5.70 -20.50
C PRO A 61 4.93 -7.17 -20.76
N ASN A 62 5.10 -7.60 -22.01
CA ASN A 62 4.89 -8.98 -22.44
C ASN A 62 6.19 -9.81 -22.45
N THR A 63 7.30 -9.24 -21.98
CA THR A 63 8.56 -9.94 -21.83
C THR A 63 8.47 -10.97 -20.69
N PRO A 64 9.18 -12.11 -20.78
CA PRO A 64 9.25 -13.08 -19.68
C PRO A 64 9.62 -12.39 -18.37
N VAL A 65 8.91 -12.72 -17.29
CA VAL A 65 9.15 -12.13 -15.97
C VAL A 65 10.40 -12.77 -15.37
N PRO A 66 11.49 -12.02 -15.15
CA PRO A 66 12.67 -12.60 -14.55
C PRO A 66 12.42 -12.86 -13.07
N ALA A 67 12.91 -14.00 -12.57
CA ALA A 67 12.77 -14.38 -11.18
C ALA A 67 13.41 -13.36 -10.23
N ILE A 68 12.92 -13.33 -9.00
CA ILE A 68 13.47 -12.50 -7.92
C ILE A 68 14.11 -13.38 -6.84
N LYS A 69 15.18 -12.86 -6.24
CA LYS A 69 15.84 -13.48 -5.08
C LYS A 69 16.18 -12.50 -3.96
N THR A 70 15.86 -11.22 -4.14
CA THR A 70 16.10 -10.15 -3.17
C THR A 70 14.95 -9.13 -3.16
N GLU A 71 14.80 -8.38 -2.06
CA GLU A 71 13.81 -7.29 -1.96
C GLU A 71 14.02 -6.18 -3.01
N PRO A 72 15.26 -5.71 -3.31
CA PRO A 72 15.45 -4.71 -4.38
C PRO A 72 14.98 -5.19 -5.76
N MET A 73 15.08 -6.49 -6.06
CA MET A 73 14.55 -7.03 -7.30
C MET A 73 13.02 -6.97 -7.33
N PHE A 74 12.35 -7.18 -6.19
CA PHE A 74 10.90 -6.97 -6.10
C PHE A 74 10.52 -5.50 -6.26
N ALA A 75 11.25 -4.56 -5.64
CA ALA A 75 11.03 -3.13 -5.84
C ALA A 75 11.11 -2.73 -7.33
N PHE A 76 12.03 -3.33 -8.10
CA PHE A 76 12.08 -3.15 -9.55
C PHE A 76 10.81 -3.68 -10.26
N ARG A 77 10.27 -4.83 -9.85
CA ARG A 77 9.01 -5.38 -10.39
C ARG A 77 7.81 -4.50 -10.04
N PHE A 78 7.75 -3.97 -8.81
CA PHE A 78 6.76 -2.97 -8.43
C PHE A 78 6.79 -1.75 -9.36
N ASN A 79 7.98 -1.20 -9.64
CA ASN A 79 8.11 -0.07 -10.55
C ASN A 79 7.65 -0.40 -11.98
N THR A 80 7.98 -1.61 -12.46
CA THR A 80 7.64 -2.09 -13.80
C THR A 80 6.12 -2.27 -13.99
N TYR A 81 5.45 -2.88 -13.02
CA TYR A 81 4.05 -3.30 -13.17
C TYR A 81 3.04 -2.36 -12.51
N ILE A 82 3.41 -1.69 -11.41
CA ILE A 82 2.45 -0.99 -10.55
C ILE A 82 2.66 0.52 -10.57
N HIS A 83 3.86 0.99 -10.26
CA HIS A 83 4.12 2.40 -9.91
C HIS A 83 3.58 3.40 -10.94
N ASN A 84 3.99 3.27 -12.21
CA ASN A 84 3.60 4.21 -13.26
C ASN A 84 2.09 4.22 -13.51
N ARG A 85 1.46 3.04 -13.48
CA ARG A 85 0.02 2.89 -13.68
C ARG A 85 -0.77 3.51 -12.54
N LEU A 86 -0.33 3.29 -11.30
CA LEU A 86 -0.93 3.89 -10.12
C LEU A 86 -0.81 5.42 -10.14
N ARG A 87 0.38 5.96 -10.43
CA ARG A 87 0.61 7.40 -10.53
C ARG A 87 -0.25 8.04 -11.61
N ARG A 88 -0.38 7.40 -12.79
CA ARG A 88 -1.28 7.86 -13.87
C ARG A 88 -2.75 7.83 -13.45
N ALA A 89 -3.17 6.76 -12.78
CA ALA A 89 -4.55 6.60 -12.32
C ALA A 89 -4.94 7.64 -11.26
N LEU A 90 -4.06 7.89 -10.29
CA LEU A 90 -4.27 8.96 -9.29
C LEU A 90 -4.36 10.32 -9.97
N ARG A 91 -3.39 10.67 -10.84
CA ARG A 91 -3.40 11.94 -11.59
C ARG A 91 -4.69 12.13 -12.37
N ALA A 92 -5.09 11.14 -13.17
CA ALA A 92 -6.30 11.23 -13.99
C ALA A 92 -7.57 11.32 -13.13
N GLY A 93 -7.65 10.55 -12.05
CA GLY A 93 -8.77 10.59 -11.11
C GLY A 93 -8.92 11.96 -10.43
N PHE A 94 -7.83 12.55 -9.95
CA PHE A 94 -7.87 13.89 -9.35
C PHE A 94 -8.10 15.01 -10.38
N GLN A 95 -7.64 14.86 -11.62
CA GLN A 95 -8.00 15.78 -12.70
C GLN A 95 -9.50 15.75 -12.97
N ARG A 96 -10.13 14.56 -12.98
CA ARG A 96 -11.59 14.42 -13.12
C ARG A 96 -12.33 15.06 -11.94
N LEU A 97 -11.81 14.89 -10.72
CA LEU A 97 -12.40 15.42 -9.50
C LEU A 97 -12.10 16.90 -9.26
N ALA A 98 -11.23 17.55 -10.05
CA ALA A 98 -10.74 18.91 -9.80
C ALA A 98 -11.85 19.93 -9.46
N PRO A 99 -13.01 19.97 -10.15
CA PRO A 99 -14.09 20.91 -9.84
C PRO A 99 -14.78 20.67 -8.49
N GLN A 100 -14.59 19.49 -7.88
CA GLN A 100 -15.30 19.03 -6.69
C GLN A 100 -14.39 18.83 -5.48
N LEU A 101 -13.06 18.98 -5.63
CA LEU A 101 -12.09 18.68 -4.57
C LEU A 101 -12.38 19.41 -3.25
N ALA A 102 -12.72 20.69 -3.33
CA ALA A 102 -13.04 21.50 -2.15
C ALA A 102 -14.28 20.97 -1.42
N ASN A 103 -15.36 20.69 -2.16
CA ASN A 103 -16.63 20.19 -1.60
C ASN A 103 -16.49 18.78 -1.03
N LEU A 104 -15.62 17.96 -1.64
CA LEU A 104 -15.33 16.59 -1.16
C LEU A 104 -14.24 16.56 -0.09
N HIS A 105 -13.67 17.71 0.27
CA HIS A 105 -12.53 17.84 1.18
C HIS A 105 -11.38 16.89 0.83
N LEU A 106 -11.01 16.83 -0.45
CA LEU A 106 -9.93 16.00 -0.97
C LEU A 106 -8.72 16.84 -1.35
N THR A 107 -7.53 16.40 -0.94
CA THR A 107 -6.26 16.87 -1.49
C THR A 107 -5.78 15.93 -2.59
N PRO A 108 -5.45 16.41 -3.79
CA PRO A 108 -4.84 15.58 -4.83
C PRO A 108 -3.57 14.88 -4.34
N MET A 109 -3.51 13.58 -4.55
CA MET A 109 -2.41 12.72 -4.12
C MET A 109 -1.61 12.19 -5.32
N THR A 110 -0.33 11.95 -5.08
CA THR A 110 0.54 11.15 -5.94
C THR A 110 1.25 10.08 -5.09
N VAL A 111 1.93 9.17 -5.76
CA VAL A 111 2.76 8.13 -5.15
C VAL A 111 4.19 8.24 -5.66
N ASP A 112 5.15 7.97 -4.80
CA ASP A 112 6.55 7.75 -5.17
C ASP A 112 7.28 6.90 -4.11
N VAL A 113 8.59 6.71 -4.26
CA VAL A 113 9.45 6.18 -3.19
C VAL A 113 9.34 7.02 -1.91
N GLY A 114 9.57 6.41 -0.75
CA GLY A 114 9.33 7.05 0.56
C GLY A 114 10.00 8.40 0.75
N ASP A 115 11.21 8.55 0.19
CA ASP A 115 12.02 9.78 0.19
C ASP A 115 11.32 11.01 -0.43
N ALA A 116 10.27 10.81 -1.22
CA ALA A 116 9.51 11.90 -1.81
C ALA A 116 8.64 12.64 -0.79
N ALA A 117 8.28 11.99 0.32
CA ALA A 117 7.57 12.58 1.44
C ALA A 117 8.52 13.00 2.57
N THR A 118 7.99 13.67 3.58
CA THR A 118 8.75 14.05 4.78
C THR A 118 9.32 12.82 5.48
N ILE A 119 10.62 12.85 5.74
CA ILE A 119 11.35 11.83 6.50
C ILE A 119 11.40 12.28 7.96
N VAL A 120 10.95 11.42 8.86
CA VAL A 120 10.92 11.67 10.30
C VAL A 120 11.92 10.72 10.96
N ASP A 121 12.82 11.26 11.78
CA ASP A 121 13.86 10.51 12.52
C ASP A 121 14.72 9.59 11.63
N ASN A 122 14.95 9.97 10.38
CA ASN A 122 15.68 9.19 9.36
C ASN A 122 15.07 7.83 8.99
N PHE A 123 13.82 7.57 9.37
CA PHE A 123 13.10 6.37 8.98
C PHE A 123 12.41 6.55 7.63
N ARG A 124 12.72 5.66 6.68
CA ARG A 124 12.27 5.73 5.28
C ARG A 124 11.36 4.54 4.97
N PRO A 125 10.05 4.75 4.80
CA PRO A 125 9.17 3.74 4.18
C PRO A 125 9.61 3.48 2.74
N ASP A 126 9.29 2.32 2.17
CA ASP A 126 9.60 2.08 0.75
C ASP A 126 8.76 2.96 -0.17
N ILE A 127 7.48 3.18 0.18
CA ILE A 127 6.51 3.91 -0.63
C ILE A 127 5.85 5.03 0.18
N ALA A 128 5.64 6.17 -0.48
CA ALA A 128 4.87 7.28 0.07
C ALA A 128 3.72 7.71 -0.84
N PHE A 129 2.57 7.96 -0.22
CA PHE A 129 1.49 8.74 -0.82
C PHE A 129 1.51 10.14 -0.23
N PHE A 130 1.66 11.14 -1.06
CA PHE A 130 1.82 12.54 -0.63
C PHE A 130 1.11 13.50 -1.56
N GLN A 131 0.99 14.76 -1.15
CA GLN A 131 0.26 15.77 -1.90
C GLN A 131 0.92 16.02 -3.27
N ALA A 132 0.13 15.93 -4.34
CA ALA A 132 0.62 16.22 -5.68
C ALA A 132 1.04 17.69 -5.80
N GLY A 133 2.21 17.94 -6.39
CA GLY A 133 2.76 19.28 -6.61
C GLY A 133 3.46 19.91 -5.40
N SER A 134 3.56 19.22 -4.25
CA SER A 134 4.42 19.68 -3.15
C SER A 134 5.89 19.55 -3.52
N ALA A 135 6.74 20.40 -2.93
CA ALA A 135 8.18 20.20 -3.01
C ALA A 135 8.59 18.87 -2.36
N MET A 136 9.62 18.23 -2.90
CA MET A 136 10.14 16.95 -2.38
C MET A 136 10.45 17.05 -0.89
N GLY A 137 10.02 16.06 -0.10
CA GLY A 137 10.29 16.01 1.35
C GLY A 137 9.42 16.93 2.21
N THR A 138 8.52 17.73 1.62
CA THR A 138 7.72 18.72 2.38
C THR A 138 6.31 18.24 2.75
N SER A 139 5.78 17.25 2.02
CA SER A 139 4.45 16.71 2.30
C SER A 139 4.56 15.46 3.17
N PRO A 140 3.74 15.33 4.24
CA PRO A 140 3.72 14.13 5.05
C PRO A 140 3.27 12.92 4.23
N ASN A 141 3.77 11.75 4.59
CA ASN A 141 3.33 10.49 3.99
C ASN A 141 1.94 10.14 4.54
N ARG A 142 0.90 10.33 3.73
CA ARG A 142 -0.51 10.09 4.13
C ARG A 142 -0.93 8.62 4.06
N CYS A 143 -0.11 7.77 3.45
CA CYS A 143 -0.32 6.32 3.41
C CYS A 143 1.03 5.60 3.18
N PRO A 144 1.87 5.42 4.22
CA PRO A 144 3.13 4.71 4.09
C PRO A 144 2.94 3.26 3.66
N GLY A 145 3.80 2.82 2.76
CA GLY A 145 3.84 1.45 2.27
C GLY A 145 5.21 0.83 2.45
N ASP A 146 5.23 -0.47 2.71
CA ASP A 146 6.44 -1.27 2.88
C ASP A 146 6.41 -2.43 1.87
N LEU A 147 7.48 -2.54 1.07
CA LEU A 147 7.65 -3.59 0.09
C LEU A 147 8.38 -4.76 0.76
N LYS A 148 7.78 -5.93 0.68
CA LYS A 148 8.35 -7.17 1.21
C LYS A 148 8.37 -8.24 0.15
N VAL A 149 8.97 -9.36 0.49
CA VAL A 149 9.01 -10.56 -0.33
C VAL A 149 8.33 -11.70 0.41
N SER A 150 7.67 -12.58 -0.33
CA SER A 150 6.82 -13.66 0.16
C SER A 150 7.54 -14.64 1.09
N TRP A 151 8.86 -14.76 0.96
CA TRP A 151 9.68 -15.58 1.85
C TRP A 151 10.13 -14.87 3.14
N LYS A 152 9.84 -13.58 3.30
CA LYS A 152 10.07 -12.81 4.54
C LYS A 152 8.79 -12.41 5.26
N TRP A 153 7.67 -12.35 4.54
CA TRP A 153 6.39 -12.00 5.12
C TRP A 153 5.23 -12.46 4.25
N GLY A 154 4.16 -12.93 4.90
CA GLY A 154 2.87 -13.19 4.27
C GLY A 154 1.72 -13.05 5.28
N SER A 155 0.56 -12.65 4.80
CA SER A 155 -0.64 -12.40 5.61
C SER A 155 -1.10 -13.64 6.37
N GLY A 156 -0.95 -14.83 5.76
CA GLY A 156 -1.27 -16.12 6.37
C GLY A 156 -0.39 -16.46 7.57
N TRP A 157 0.74 -15.76 7.78
CA TRP A 157 1.64 -16.03 8.91
C TRP A 157 1.04 -15.59 10.25
N LYS A 158 -0.03 -14.78 10.25
CA LYS A 158 -0.80 -14.44 11.46
C LYS A 158 -1.23 -15.68 12.25
N THR A 159 -1.64 -16.73 11.54
CA THR A 159 -2.16 -17.98 12.10
C THR A 159 -1.21 -19.16 11.88
N ALA A 160 0.06 -18.91 11.51
CA ALA A 160 1.04 -19.96 11.34
C ALA A 160 1.27 -20.71 12.66
N LEU A 161 1.59 -22.01 12.58
CA LEU A 161 1.96 -22.82 13.74
C LEU A 161 3.35 -22.44 14.28
N ASP A 162 4.26 -22.04 13.39
CA ASP A 162 5.58 -21.54 13.75
C ASP A 162 5.49 -20.16 14.44
N GLU A 163 6.05 -20.05 15.63
CA GLU A 163 6.06 -18.81 16.39
C GLU A 163 6.91 -17.73 15.73
N LEU A 164 7.96 -18.13 15.01
CA LEU A 164 8.81 -17.20 14.28
C LEU A 164 8.03 -16.54 13.15
N ASP A 165 7.28 -17.31 12.35
CA ASP A 165 6.41 -16.76 11.30
C ASP A 165 5.39 -15.78 11.89
N ARG A 166 4.73 -16.13 13.01
CA ARG A 166 3.81 -15.22 13.70
C ARG A 166 4.51 -13.95 14.17
N ARG A 167 5.72 -14.06 14.73
CA ARG A 167 6.52 -12.90 15.17
C ARG A 167 6.85 -11.99 14.00
N GLU A 168 7.31 -12.56 12.87
CA GLU A 168 7.65 -11.80 11.67
C GLU A 168 6.40 -11.14 11.05
N PHE A 169 5.23 -11.78 11.13
CA PHE A 169 3.97 -11.17 10.74
C PHE A 169 3.74 -9.84 11.48
N TYR A 170 3.80 -9.86 12.81
CA TYR A 170 3.62 -8.66 13.64
C TYR A 170 4.79 -7.67 13.53
N GLN A 171 6.01 -8.15 13.27
CA GLN A 171 7.19 -7.29 13.12
C GLN A 171 7.02 -6.33 11.94
N VAL A 172 6.59 -6.81 10.77
CA VAL A 172 6.35 -5.94 9.61
C VAL A 172 5.17 -4.99 9.86
N LEU A 173 4.11 -5.44 10.53
CA LEU A 173 3.01 -4.55 10.90
C LEU A 173 3.48 -3.44 11.85
N SER A 174 4.37 -3.74 12.80
CA SER A 174 4.94 -2.75 13.71
C SER A 174 5.78 -1.71 12.97
N GLN A 175 6.53 -2.12 11.94
CA GLN A 175 7.30 -1.24 11.08
C GLN A 175 6.38 -0.26 10.33
N VAL A 176 5.34 -0.75 9.65
CA VAL A 176 4.37 0.13 8.95
C VAL A 176 3.62 1.02 9.95
N ASN A 177 3.22 0.47 11.09
CA ASN A 177 2.55 1.23 12.14
C ASN A 177 3.42 2.36 12.71
N TYR A 178 4.72 2.13 12.83
CA TYR A 178 5.67 3.16 13.22
C TYR A 178 5.70 4.32 12.20
N TYR A 179 5.79 4.01 10.90
CA TYR A 179 5.72 5.04 9.85
C TYR A 179 4.38 5.80 9.85
N MET A 180 3.27 5.09 10.11
CA MET A 180 1.95 5.69 10.27
C MET A 180 1.91 6.62 11.50
N LYS A 181 2.54 6.25 12.62
CA LYS A 181 2.67 7.09 13.83
C LYS A 181 3.44 8.37 13.54
N GLN A 182 4.58 8.27 12.88
CA GLN A 182 5.41 9.43 12.55
C GLN A 182 4.68 10.48 11.69
N ASN A 183 3.74 10.06 10.84
CA ASN A 183 3.00 10.94 9.94
C ASN A 183 1.56 11.23 10.39
N ASN A 184 1.15 10.71 11.56
CA ASN A 184 -0.24 10.66 12.01
C ASN A 184 -1.20 10.01 10.98
N ALA A 185 -0.69 9.20 10.07
CA ALA A 185 -1.48 8.56 9.03
C ALA A 185 -2.36 7.45 9.63
N ARG A 186 -3.61 7.40 9.15
CA ARG A 186 -4.59 6.35 9.47
C ARG A 186 -4.43 5.12 8.58
N TYR A 187 -3.88 5.29 7.38
CA TYR A 187 -3.80 4.26 6.36
C TYR A 187 -2.35 3.89 6.07
N GLY A 188 -2.13 2.64 5.72
CA GLY A 188 -0.84 2.12 5.28
C GLY A 188 -1.04 0.80 4.56
N PHE A 189 0.04 0.14 4.13
CA PHE A 189 -0.05 -1.17 3.52
C PHE A 189 1.28 -1.92 3.54
N VAL A 190 1.19 -3.24 3.41
CA VAL A 190 2.32 -4.10 3.03
C VAL A 190 2.03 -4.65 1.64
N LEU A 191 3.03 -4.67 0.77
CA LEU A 191 2.92 -5.25 -0.56
C LEU A 191 4.07 -6.24 -0.78
N THR A 192 3.73 -7.45 -1.22
CA THR A 192 4.70 -8.49 -1.60
C THR A 192 4.55 -8.87 -3.08
N ASP A 193 5.44 -9.74 -3.55
CA ASP A 193 5.34 -10.40 -4.85
C ASP A 193 4.10 -11.30 -5.02
N THR A 194 3.36 -11.55 -3.94
CA THR A 194 2.18 -12.42 -3.94
C THR A 194 0.89 -11.71 -3.54
N GLU A 195 0.94 -10.65 -2.74
CA GLU A 195 -0.27 -10.01 -2.21
C GLU A 195 -0.08 -8.55 -1.76
N LEU A 196 -1.18 -7.80 -1.77
CA LEU A 196 -1.33 -6.50 -1.11
C LEU A 196 -2.19 -6.68 0.16
N VAL A 197 -1.72 -6.14 1.28
CA VAL A 197 -2.47 -6.08 2.54
C VAL A 197 -2.64 -4.61 2.98
N PRO A 198 -3.81 -4.02 2.69
CA PRO A 198 -4.21 -2.71 3.20
C PRO A 198 -4.38 -2.71 4.71
N ILE A 199 -3.90 -1.65 5.36
CA ILE A 199 -3.90 -1.46 6.82
C ILE A 199 -4.67 -0.18 7.15
N LYS A 200 -5.56 -0.27 8.13
CA LYS A 200 -6.19 0.88 8.78
C LYS A 200 -5.83 0.88 10.26
N ARG A 201 -5.12 1.91 10.70
CA ARG A 201 -4.79 2.16 12.09
C ARG A 201 -6.00 2.75 12.82
N LEU A 202 -6.32 2.22 14.00
CA LEU A 202 -7.46 2.68 14.80
C LEU A 202 -7.06 3.72 15.86
N ASP A 203 -5.86 3.57 16.45
CA ASP A 203 -5.41 4.40 17.56
C ASP A 203 -3.86 4.47 17.69
N GLY A 204 -3.37 5.07 18.78
CA GLY A 204 -1.95 5.13 19.16
C GLY A 204 -1.36 3.85 19.75
N ASN A 205 -2.19 2.87 20.09
CA ASN A 205 -1.88 1.73 20.95
C ASN A 205 -1.67 0.43 20.15
N GLY A 206 -1.51 0.52 18.83
CA GLY A 206 -1.21 -0.63 18.00
C GLY A 206 -2.41 -1.49 17.60
N ARG A 207 -3.62 -0.92 17.65
CA ARG A 207 -4.81 -1.59 17.13
C ARG A 207 -4.96 -1.31 15.64
N LEU A 208 -4.93 -2.38 14.83
CA LEU A 208 -4.98 -2.32 13.37
C LEU A 208 -6.17 -3.12 12.82
N LEU A 209 -6.78 -2.62 11.76
CA LEU A 209 -7.61 -3.41 10.86
C LEU A 209 -6.83 -3.78 9.60
N LEU A 210 -6.93 -5.03 9.17
CA LEU A 210 -6.35 -5.52 7.91
C LEU A 210 -7.46 -5.92 6.95
N ALA A 211 -7.39 -5.41 5.73
CA ALA A 211 -8.28 -5.89 4.68
C ALA A 211 -7.94 -7.33 4.28
N GLN A 212 -8.89 -7.99 3.61
CA GLN A 212 -8.63 -9.29 2.99
C GLN A 212 -7.47 -9.15 1.99
N PRO A 213 -6.46 -10.05 2.02
CA PRO A 213 -5.30 -9.93 1.14
C PRO A 213 -5.68 -9.99 -0.33
N ILE A 214 -5.22 -9.00 -1.10
CA ILE A 214 -5.49 -8.91 -2.53
C ILE A 214 -4.33 -9.57 -3.26
N GLN A 215 -4.58 -10.74 -3.85
CA GLN A 215 -3.55 -11.52 -4.54
C GLN A 215 -3.02 -10.77 -5.77
N TRP A 216 -1.71 -10.84 -6.00
CA TRP A 216 -0.97 -10.14 -7.05
C TRP A 216 -1.55 -10.32 -8.44
N GLU A 217 -1.91 -11.56 -8.76
CA GLU A 217 -2.41 -11.95 -10.07
C GLU A 217 -3.94 -11.77 -10.23
N THR A 218 -4.61 -11.17 -9.23
CA THR A 218 -6.06 -10.98 -9.28
C THR A 218 -6.46 -10.13 -10.49
N LYS A 219 -7.28 -10.72 -11.37
CA LYS A 219 -7.85 -10.09 -12.57
C LYS A 219 -9.33 -10.43 -12.73
N GLY A 220 -9.97 -9.74 -13.65
CA GLY A 220 -11.35 -9.99 -14.04
C GLY A 220 -12.33 -8.90 -13.59
N PRO A 221 -13.58 -8.95 -14.07
CA PRO A 221 -14.64 -8.06 -13.63
C PRO A 221 -14.98 -8.30 -12.16
N GLU A 222 -15.40 -7.25 -11.46
CA GLU A 222 -15.88 -7.33 -10.08
C GLU A 222 -14.89 -7.91 -9.05
N ARG A 223 -13.60 -7.89 -9.38
CA ARG A 223 -12.51 -8.30 -8.50
C ARG A 223 -11.75 -7.08 -8.03
N LEU A 224 -11.44 -7.04 -6.73
CA LEU A 224 -10.52 -6.07 -6.19
C LEU A 224 -9.09 -6.46 -6.59
N THR A 225 -8.45 -5.66 -7.46
CA THR A 225 -7.07 -5.87 -7.91
C THR A 225 -6.10 -5.01 -7.10
N ILE A 226 -4.80 -5.34 -7.12
CA ILE A 226 -3.77 -4.53 -6.44
C ILE A 226 -3.79 -3.07 -6.90
N LEU A 227 -3.93 -2.83 -8.22
CA LEU A 227 -4.00 -1.47 -8.76
C LEU A 227 -5.22 -0.70 -8.23
N LEU A 228 -6.39 -1.34 -8.15
CA LEU A 228 -7.59 -0.70 -7.60
C LEU A 228 -7.47 -0.48 -6.09
N GLY A 229 -6.91 -1.44 -5.36
CA GLY A 229 -6.67 -1.33 -3.92
C GLY A 229 -5.70 -0.19 -3.57
N LEU A 230 -4.56 -0.11 -4.26
CA LEU A 230 -3.59 0.99 -4.07
C LEU A 230 -4.17 2.35 -4.49
N TRP A 231 -4.93 2.40 -5.58
CA TRP A 231 -5.62 3.62 -5.98
C TRP A 231 -6.60 4.08 -4.90
N TYR A 232 -7.36 3.14 -4.32
CA TYR A 232 -8.30 3.44 -3.25
C TYR A 232 -7.59 3.89 -1.95
N LEU A 233 -6.46 3.29 -1.59
CA LEU A 233 -5.61 3.81 -0.50
C LEU A 233 -5.17 5.26 -0.75
N GLY A 234 -4.84 5.61 -1.99
CA GLY A 234 -4.57 7.00 -2.36
C GLY A 234 -5.77 7.92 -2.19
N MET A 235 -6.99 7.45 -2.50
CA MET A 235 -8.22 8.21 -2.26
C MET A 235 -8.54 8.37 -0.77
N LEU A 236 -8.21 7.38 0.06
CA LEU A 236 -8.33 7.46 1.52
C LEU A 236 -7.31 8.44 2.11
N GLY A 237 -6.06 8.42 1.64
CA GLY A 237 -5.03 9.38 2.00
C GLY A 237 -5.36 10.83 1.56
N ALA A 238 -6.18 11.00 0.53
CA ALA A 238 -6.64 12.30 0.05
C ALA A 238 -7.69 12.96 0.96
N ALA A 239 -8.44 12.18 1.74
CA ALA A 239 -9.59 12.66 2.50
C ALA A 239 -9.15 13.46 3.75
N ASN A 240 -9.19 14.79 3.66
CA ASN A 240 -8.62 15.70 4.66
C ASN A 240 -9.14 15.49 6.09
N ASN A 241 -10.38 15.04 6.22
CA ASN A 241 -11.03 14.86 7.52
C ASN A 241 -10.80 13.46 8.12
N ASP A 242 -10.14 12.55 7.41
CA ASP A 242 -10.10 11.13 7.77
C ASP A 242 -8.70 10.49 7.67
N TRP A 243 -7.83 11.00 6.80
CA TRP A 243 -6.51 10.40 6.59
C TRP A 243 -5.62 10.44 7.83
N ARG A 244 -5.88 11.34 8.79
CA ARG A 244 -5.16 11.42 10.06
C ARG A 244 -5.90 10.78 11.23
N LEU A 245 -5.12 10.26 12.18
CA LEU A 245 -5.57 10.05 13.55
C LEU A 245 -5.25 11.32 14.35
N LEU A 246 -6.29 11.94 14.91
CA LEU A 246 -6.17 13.06 15.84
C LEU A 246 -5.89 12.54 17.26
#